data_AF-A0A956CHT9-F1
#
_entry.id   AF-A0A956CHT9-F1
#
_cell.length_a   1.000
_cell.length_b   1.000
_cell.length_c   1.000
_cell.angle_alpha   90.00
_cell.angle_beta   90.00
_cell.angle_gamma   90.00
#
_symmetry.space_group_name_H-M   'P 1'
#
loop_
_entity.id
_entity.type
_entity.pdbx_description
1 polymer ?
#
loop_
_entity_poly.entity_id
_entity_poly.type
_entity_poly.pdbx_seq_one_letter_code
_entity_poly.pdbx_strand_id
1 'polypeptide(L)'
;MSTTADKTQMLDNLRAMLRDVFRLRTDGVAYARLARAHGYVDGYMRVLLETGIADKTELLALVAEERELADGPATAALESGATTVAA
;
A
#
# COMPACT_ATOMS: atom_id res chain seq x y z
N MET A 1 -2.84 23.81 13.75
CA MET A 1 -1.47 23.34 13.42
C MET A 1 -1.33 21.96 14.02
N SER A 2 -1.33 20.91 13.19
CA SER A 2 -1.03 19.55 13.67
C SER A 2 0.44 19.50 14.07
N THR A 3 0.74 18.89 15.21
CA THR A 3 2.11 18.74 15.69
C THR A 3 2.84 17.63 14.92
N THR A 4 4.18 17.58 15.01
CA THR A 4 4.96 16.49 14.41
C THR A 4 4.54 15.11 14.94
N ALA A 5 4.17 15.02 16.23
CA ALA A 5 3.66 13.80 16.83
C ALA A 5 2.32 13.36 16.20
N ASP A 6 1.44 14.31 15.88
CA ASP A 6 0.16 14.03 15.22
C ASP A 6 0.39 13.51 13.79
N LYS A 7 1.34 14.10 13.04
CA LYS A 7 1.69 13.62 11.70
C LYS A 7 2.18 12.17 11.74
N THR A 8 3.09 11.84 12.66
CA THR A 8 3.58 10.46 12.80
C THR A 8 2.45 9.48 13.08
N GLN A 9 1.57 9.79 14.03
CA GLN A 9 0.44 8.93 14.35
C GLN A 9 -0.51 8.73 13.16
N MET A 10 -0.75 9.78 12.37
CA MET A 10 -1.58 9.67 11.17
C MET A 10 -0.94 8.80 10.09
N LEU A 11 0.37 8.89 9.90
CA LEU A 11 1.09 8.02 8.96
C LEU A 11 1.12 6.56 9.45
N ASP A 12 1.25 6.32 10.76
CA ASP A 12 1.18 4.98 11.32
C ASP A 12 -0.20 4.34 11.16
N ASN A 13 -1.27 5.14 11.32
CA ASN A 13 -2.62 4.69 11.03
C ASN A 13 -2.78 4.31 9.55
N LEU A 14 -2.23 5.11 8.63
CA LEU A 14 -2.25 4.80 7.21
C LEU A 14 -1.50 3.48 6.91
N ARG A 15 -0.34 3.23 7.54
CA ARG A 15 0.39 1.96 7.43
C ARG A 15 -0.46 0.77 7.85
N ALA A 16 -1.13 0.88 9.01
CA ALA A 16 -2.01 -0.19 9.49
C ALA A 16 -3.15 -0.49 8.49
N MET A 17 -3.78 0.55 7.95
CA MET A 17 -4.85 0.38 6.95
C MET A 17 -4.35 -0.25 5.65
N LEU A 18 -3.15 0.12 5.17
CA LEU A 18 -2.54 -0.46 3.97
C LEU A 18 -2.22 -1.94 4.16
N ARG A 19 -1.65 -2.33 5.31
CA ARG A 19 -1.39 -3.73 5.66
C ARG A 19 -2.66 -4.56 5.62
N ASP A 20 -3.76 -4.03 6.17
CA ASP A 20 -5.05 -4.70 6.12
C ASP A 20 -5.58 -4.87 4.69
N VAL A 21 -5.46 -3.85 3.84
CA VAL A 21 -5.85 -3.94 2.43
C VAL A 21 -5.04 -5.01 1.70
N PHE A 22 -3.71 -4.99 1.84
CA PHE A 22 -2.85 -5.95 1.15
C PHE A 22 -3.09 -7.38 1.64
N ARG A 23 -3.28 -7.58 2.95
CA ARG A 23 -3.66 -8.89 3.51
C ARG A 23 -5.03 -9.36 3.02
N LEU A 24 -6.03 -8.49 2.98
CA LEU A 24 -7.36 -8.85 2.46
C LEU A 24 -7.29 -9.27 0.98
N ARG A 25 -6.41 -8.66 0.19
CA ARG A 25 -6.20 -9.05 -1.20
C ARG A 25 -5.59 -10.45 -1.31
N THR A 26 -4.63 -10.82 -0.46
CA THR A 26 -4.00 -12.15 -0.48
C THR A 26 -4.91 -13.25 0.05
N ASP A 27 -5.74 -12.94 1.05
CA ASP A 27 -6.63 -13.91 1.72
C ASP A 27 -7.83 -14.34 0.85
N GLY A 28 -8.01 -13.76 -0.34
CA GLY A 28 -9.12 -14.10 -1.25
C GLY A 28 -10.50 -13.76 -0.68
N VAL A 29 -10.59 -12.81 0.26
CA VAL A 29 -11.83 -12.46 0.96
C VAL A 29 -12.90 -11.88 0.03
N ALA A 30 -14.16 -11.92 0.48
CA ALA A 30 -15.31 -11.35 -0.24
C ALA A 30 -15.03 -9.93 -0.74
N TYR A 31 -15.14 -9.73 -2.06
CA TYR A 31 -14.79 -8.50 -2.80
C TYR A 31 -15.36 -7.22 -2.17
N ALA A 32 -16.57 -7.27 -1.61
CA ALA A 32 -17.20 -6.12 -0.94
C ALA A 32 -16.42 -5.59 0.28
N ARG A 33 -15.71 -6.47 1.00
CA ARG A 33 -14.87 -6.08 2.15
C ARG A 33 -13.60 -5.39 1.68
N LEU A 34 -12.96 -5.93 0.65
CA LEU A 34 -11.76 -5.34 0.04
C LEU A 34 -12.07 -3.97 -0.57
N ALA A 35 -13.18 -3.84 -1.31
CA ALA A 35 -13.61 -2.58 -1.92
C ALA A 35 -13.85 -1.48 -0.88
N ARG A 36 -14.48 -1.80 0.26
CA ARG A 36 -14.64 -0.85 1.38
C ARG A 36 -13.30 -0.44 1.99
N ALA A 37 -12.40 -1.38 2.21
CA ALA A 37 -11.09 -1.08 2.77
C ALA A 37 -10.28 -0.13 1.87
N HIS A 38 -10.31 -0.36 0.56
CA HIS A 38 -9.74 0.57 -0.43
C HIS A 38 -10.35 1.97 -0.33
N GLY A 39 -11.68 2.09 -0.31
CA GLY A 39 -12.35 3.39 -0.22
C GLY A 39 -11.97 4.18 1.04
N TYR A 40 -11.80 3.49 2.18
CA TYR A 40 -11.34 4.14 3.41
C TYR A 40 -9.88 4.63 3.31
N VAL A 41 -8.98 3.82 2.76
CA VAL A 41 -7.57 4.22 2.54
C VAL A 41 -7.47 5.42 1.59
N ASP A 42 -8.20 5.40 0.48
CA ASP A 42 -8.22 6.49 -0.49
C ASP A 42 -8.74 7.79 0.12
N GLY A 43 -9.82 7.72 0.90
CA GLY A 43 -10.35 8.87 1.64
C GLY A 43 -9.36 9.41 2.66
N TYR A 44 -8.65 8.53 3.37
CA TYR A 44 -7.64 8.93 4.35
C TYR A 44 -6.46 9.66 3.70
N MET A 45 -5.89 9.10 2.63
CA MET A 45 -4.81 9.73 1.86
C MET A 45 -5.24 11.07 1.26
N ARG A 46 -6.49 11.17 0.78
CA ARG A 46 -7.04 12.42 0.28
C ARG A 46 -7.05 13.51 1.35
N VAL A 47 -7.50 13.20 2.56
CA VAL A 47 -7.49 14.17 3.67
C VAL A 47 -6.07 14.58 4.04
N LEU A 48 -5.11 13.64 4.08
CA LEU A 48 -3.70 13.97 4.34
C LEU A 48 -3.12 14.95 3.31
N LEU A 49 -3.47 14.78 2.03
CA LEU A 49 -3.08 15.68 0.95
C LEU A 49 -3.77 17.05 1.07
N GLU A 50 -5.09 17.07 1.23
CA GLU A 50 -5.87 18.32 1.29
C GLU A 50 -5.51 19.18 2.51
N THR A 51 -5.10 18.56 3.61
CA THR A 51 -4.67 19.25 4.84
C THR A 51 -3.18 19.59 4.85
N GLY A 52 -2.42 19.14 3.85
CA GLY A 52 -0.97 19.34 3.77
C GLY A 52 -0.16 18.59 4.83
N ILE A 53 -0.76 17.59 5.50
CA ILE A 53 -0.08 16.77 6.50
C ILE A 53 0.96 15.87 5.83
N ALA A 54 0.64 15.36 4.64
CA ALA A 54 1.57 14.62 3.80
C ALA A 54 1.48 15.12 2.37
N ASP A 55 2.59 15.10 1.65
CA ASP A 55 2.61 15.33 0.21
C ASP A 55 2.45 14.03 -0.59
N LYS A 56 2.29 14.17 -1.91
CA LYS A 56 2.12 13.04 -2.83
C LYS A 56 3.32 12.10 -2.80
N THR A 57 4.54 12.63 -2.70
CA THR A 57 5.77 11.83 -2.72
C THR A 57 5.89 11.00 -1.45
N GLU A 58 5.61 11.59 -0.29
CA GLU A 58 5.58 10.91 1.01
C GLU A 58 4.56 9.75 1.01
N LEU A 59 3.35 10.00 0.52
CA LEU A 59 2.32 8.97 0.46
C LEU A 59 2.67 7.84 -0.51
N LEU A 60 3.20 8.17 -1.70
CA LEU A 60 3.62 7.15 -2.66
C LEU A 60 4.77 6.29 -2.13
N ALA A 61 5.73 6.90 -1.42
CA ALA A 61 6.82 6.17 -0.78
C ALA A 61 6.29 5.20 0.29
N LEU A 62 5.37 5.65 1.15
CA LEU A 62 4.76 4.83 2.18
C LEU A 62 3.95 3.67 1.59
N VAL A 63 3.14 3.93 0.55
CA VAL A 63 2.38 2.88 -0.15
C VAL A 63 3.31 1.87 -0.81
N ALA A 64 4.41 2.33 -1.43
CA ALA A 64 5.39 1.46 -2.06
C ALA A 64 6.08 0.55 -1.02
N GLU A 65 6.50 1.10 0.12
CA GLU A 65 7.12 0.36 1.22
C GLU A 65 6.17 -0.74 1.76
N GLU A 66 4.93 -0.39 2.08
CA GLU A 66 3.96 -1.35 2.62
C GLU A 66 3.55 -2.40 1.55
N ARG A 67 3.51 -2.02 0.26
CA ARG A 67 3.27 -2.97 -0.84
C ARG A 67 4.42 -3.95 -0.98
N GLU A 68 5.66 -3.47 -0.94
CA GLU A 68 6.86 -4.31 -1.07
C GLU A 68 6.96 -5.31 0.09
N LEU A 69 6.60 -4.88 1.31
CA LEU A 69 6.53 -5.77 2.47
C LEU A 69 5.46 -6.87 2.31
N ALA A 70 4.34 -6.57 1.64
CA ALA A 70 3.23 -7.51 1.48
C ALA A 70 3.39 -8.45 0.27
N ASP A 71 3.84 -7.93 -0.87
CA ASP A 71 3.87 -8.64 -2.16
C ASP A 71 5.29 -9.01 -2.62
N GLY A 72 6.32 -8.48 -1.96
CA GLY A 72 7.68 -8.48 -2.49
C GLY A 72 7.92 -7.37 -3.52
N PRO A 73 9.09 -7.38 -4.18
CA PRO A 73 9.49 -6.31 -5.07
C PRO A 73 8.57 -6.21 -6.30
N ALA A 74 8.37 -4.98 -6.79
CA ALA A 74 7.52 -4.72 -7.95
C ALA A 74 8.03 -5.44 -9.22
N THR A 75 9.33 -5.71 -9.28
CA THR A 75 9.99 -6.48 -10.32
C THR A 75 10.85 -7.56 -9.70
N ALA A 76 10.90 -8.73 -10.33
CA ALA A 76 11.83 -9.79 -10.00
C ALA A 76 12.61 -10.14 -11.28
N ALA A 77 13.92 -10.35 -11.14
CA ALA A 77 14.72 -10.88 -12.25
C ALA A 77 14.31 -12.32 -12.51
N LEU A 78 13.99 -12.64 -13.76
CA LEU A 78 13.80 -14.03 -14.18
C LEU A 78 15.17 -14.61 -14.50
N GLU A 79 15.56 -15.68 -13.81
CA GLU A 79 16.70 -16.47 -14.24
C GLU A 79 16.37 -17.10 -15.60
N SER A 80 17.27 -16.93 -16.57
CA SER A 80 17.12 -17.50 -17.91
C SER A 80 17.38 -19.01 -17.84
N GLY A 81 16.36 -19.77 -17.44
CA GLY A 81 16.36 -21.22 -17.59
C GLY A 81 16.24 -21.56 -19.07
N ALA A 82 17.21 -22.28 -19.62
CA ALA A 82 17.20 -22.77 -20.99
C ALA A 82 15.95 -23.63 -21.23
N THR A 83 14.90 -23.04 -21.81
CA THR A 83 13.73 -23.78 -22.29
C THR A 83 14.17 -24.60 -23.50
N THR A 84 14.46 -25.89 -23.30
CA THR A 84 14.46 -26.85 -24.41
C THR A 84 13.01 -27.05 -24.84
N VAL A 85 12.58 -26.31 -25.85
CA VAL A 85 11.37 -26.62 -26.62
C VAL A 85 11.65 -27.92 -27.37
N ALA A 86 10.92 -28.98 -27.01
CA ALA A 86 10.94 -30.24 -27.74
C ALA A 86 10.27 -30.03 -29.12
N ALA A 87 11.00 -30.36 -30.18
CA ALA A 87 10.56 -30.32 -31.58
C ALA A 87 9.85 -31.62 -31.98
#